data_AF-A0A2Z7BL26-F1
#
_entry.id   AF-A0A2Z7BL26-F1
#
_cell.length_a   1.000
_cell.length_b   1.000
_cell.length_c   1.000
_cell.angle_alpha   90.00
_cell.angle_beta   90.00
_cell.angle_gamma   90.00
#
_symmetry.space_group_name_H-M   'P 1'
#
loop_
_entity.id
_entity.type
_entity.pdbx_description
1 polymer ?
#
loop_
_entity_poly.entity_id
_entity_poly.type
_entity_poly.pdbx_seq_one_letter_code
_entity_poly.pdbx_strand_id
1 'polypeptide(L)' 'MDTSQNKQQAVCGQEALDLLNCVAQSPYDQEKCVTLLQSLRQCVLNKKVKKFSLAEQNKEQADPVGKKQI' A
#
# COMPACT_ATOMS: atom_id res chain seq x y z
N MET A 1 -3.00 26.17 -3.01
CA MET A 1 -2.82 24.86 -3.66
C MET A 1 -3.58 23.86 -2.83
N ASP A 2 -4.66 23.38 -3.43
CA ASP A 2 -5.69 22.53 -2.86
C ASP A 2 -5.14 21.11 -2.62
N THR A 3 -5.40 20.54 -1.45
CA THR A 3 -5.44 19.07 -1.26
C THR A 3 -6.27 18.74 -0.03
N SER A 4 -7.53 19.17 -0.06
CA SER A 4 -8.59 18.52 0.70
C SER A 4 -8.94 17.20 0.03
N GLN A 5 -8.08 16.20 0.17
CA GLN A 5 -8.46 14.80 -0.06
C GLN A 5 -8.57 14.12 1.29
N ASN A 6 -9.82 13.95 1.70
CA ASN A 6 -10.34 12.99 2.68
C ASN A 6 -9.32 11.87 2.99
N LYS A 7 -8.49 12.07 4.02
CA LYS A 7 -7.49 11.09 4.50
C LYS A 7 -8.24 9.89 5.08
N GLN A 8 -8.72 8.99 4.22
CA GLN A 8 -8.71 7.58 4.56
C GLN A 8 -7.23 7.24 4.75
N GLN A 9 -6.70 7.41 5.97
CA GLN A 9 -5.32 7.07 6.29
C GLN A 9 -5.10 5.64 5.79
N ALA A 10 -4.18 5.48 4.84
CA ALA A 10 -3.82 4.17 4.35
C ALA A 10 -3.44 3.31 5.56
N VAL A 11 -4.08 2.17 5.70
CA VAL A 11 -3.85 1.28 6.83
C VAL A 11 -2.38 0.86 6.81
N CYS A 12 -1.67 1.07 7.92
CA CYS A 12 -0.22 0.87 8.07
C CYS A 12 0.68 1.75 7.17
N GLY A 13 0.15 2.88 6.68
CA GLY A 13 0.88 3.76 5.77
C GLY A 13 2.08 4.46 6.41
N GLN A 14 2.05 4.72 7.72
CA GLN A 14 3.18 5.33 8.42
C GLN A 14 4.35 4.35 8.51
N GLU A 15 4.10 3.11 8.91
CA GLU A 15 5.12 2.07 9.01
C GLU A 15 5.74 1.76 7.64
N ALA A 16 4.94 1.79 6.59
CA ALA A 16 5.43 1.65 5.21
C ALA A 16 6.34 2.81 4.80
N LEU A 17 5.93 4.05 5.09
CA LEU A 17 6.71 5.24 4.79
C LEU A 17 8.06 5.23 5.53
N ASP A 18 8.04 4.88 6.82
CA ASP A 18 9.26 4.82 7.64
C ASP A 18 10.25 3.78 7.11
N LEU A 19 9.75 2.60 6.71
CA LEU A 19 10.57 1.56 6.09
C LEU A 19 11.18 2.03 4.75
N LEU A 20 10.38 2.65 3.89
CA LEU A 20 10.86 3.18 2.60
C LEU A 20 11.93 4.25 2.79
N ASN A 21 11.72 5.16 3.74
CA ASN A 21 12.70 6.17 4.12
C ASN A 21 13.98 5.54 4.67
N CYS A 22 13.88 4.42 5.41
CA CYS A 22 15.05 3.69 5.90
C CYS A 22 15.88 3.08 4.77
N VAL A 23 15.22 2.40 3.81
CA VAL A 23 15.91 1.78 2.66
C VAL A 23 16.57 2.81 1.75
N ALA A 24 15.99 4.02 1.65
CA ALA A 24 16.56 5.11 0.88
C ALA A 24 17.72 5.85 1.59
N GLN A 25 17.94 5.63 2.89
CA GLN A 25 19.03 6.28 3.63
C GLN A 25 20.39 5.71 3.21
N SER A 26 21.38 6.60 3.16
CA SER A 26 22.79 6.26 2.94
C SER A 26 23.63 6.87 4.08
N PRO A 27 24.39 6.07 4.84
CA PRO A 27 24.60 4.63 4.69
C PRO A 27 23.34 3.81 5.02
N TYR A 28 23.22 2.65 4.36
CA TYR A 28 22.13 1.72 4.62
C TYR A 28 22.34 1.02 5.97
N ASP A 29 21.33 1.08 6.84
CA ASP A 29 21.31 0.42 8.14
C ASP A 29 20.33 -0.76 8.11
N GLN A 30 20.88 -1.96 7.90
CA GLN A 30 20.10 -3.18 7.75
C GLN A 30 19.27 -3.51 9.00
N GLU A 31 19.85 -3.39 10.20
CA GLU A 31 19.17 -3.76 11.45
C GLU A 31 18.00 -2.81 11.75
N LYS A 32 18.20 -1.51 11.52
CA LYS A 32 17.15 -0.50 11.64
C LYS A 32 16.00 -0.78 10.67
N CYS A 33 16.30 -1.05 9.40
CA CYS A 33 15.26 -1.29 8.41
C CYS A 33 14.52 -2.61 8.65
N VAL A 34 15.20 -3.66 9.13
CA VAL A 34 14.55 -4.92 9.53
C VAL A 34 13.59 -4.70 10.71
N THR A 35 13.96 -3.84 11.66
CA THR A 35 13.07 -3.50 12.79
C THR A 35 11.80 -2.80 12.30
N LEU A 36 11.92 -1.85 11.38
CA LEU A 36 10.78 -1.16 10.77
C LEU A 36 9.90 -2.12 9.94
N LEU A 37 10.51 -3.08 9.25
CA LEU A 37 9.79 -4.14 8.54
C LEU A 37 8.94 -5.00 9.50
N GLN A 38 9.47 -5.35 10.67
CA GLN A 38 8.68 -6.10 11.66
C GLN A 38 7.51 -5.27 12.19
N SER A 39 7.70 -3.96 12.42
CA SER A 39 6.63 -3.05 12.81
C SER A 39 5.51 -3.02 11.76
N LEU A 40 5.87 -2.84 10.47
CA LEU A 40 4.93 -2.88 9.37
C LEU A 40 4.18 -4.23 9.33
N ARG A 41 4.89 -5.36 9.43
CA ARG A 41 4.30 -6.70 9.45
C ARG A 41 3.27 -6.84 10.57
N GLN A 42 3.58 -6.37 11.78
CA GLN A 42 2.65 -6.41 12.92
C GLN A 42 1.40 -5.59 12.65
N CYS A 43 1.55 -4.37 12.10
CA CYS A 43 0.39 -3.56 11.74
C CYS A 43 -0.52 -4.27 10.73
N VAL A 44 0.05 -4.86 9.66
CA VAL A 44 -0.72 -5.54 8.61
C VAL A 44 -1.52 -6.73 9.17
N LEU A 45 -0.89 -7.53 10.01
CA LEU A 45 -1.54 -8.68 10.65
C LEU A 45 -2.66 -8.23 11.60
N ASN A 46 -2.39 -7.22 12.44
CA ASN A 46 -3.35 -6.71 13.42
C ASN A 46 -4.55 -6.02 12.78
N LYS A 47 -4.34 -5.28 11.69
CA LYS A 47 -5.40 -4.57 10.97
C LYS A 47 -6.08 -5.41 9.90
N LYS A 48 -5.66 -6.68 9.72
CA LYS A 48 -6.20 -7.64 8.75
C LYS A 48 -6.30 -7.02 7.34
N VAL A 49 -5.24 -6.35 6.90
CA VAL A 49 -5.22 -5.75 5.55
C VAL A 49 -5.21 -6.89 4.53
N LYS A 50 -6.36 -7.12 3.87
CA LYS A 50 -6.54 -8.25 2.95
C LYS A 50 -6.11 -7.96 1.52
N LYS A 51 -5.97 -6.68 1.14
CA LYS A 51 -5.60 -6.25 -0.22
C LYS A 51 -4.82 -4.93 -0.18
N PHE A 52 -3.55 -4.97 -0.56
CA PHE A 52 -2.82 -3.78 -0.97
C PHE A 52 -3.06 -3.64 -2.48
N SER A 53 -3.84 -2.65 -2.87
CA SER A 53 -3.93 -2.26 -4.28
C SER A 53 -2.98 -1.10 -4.49
N LEU A 54 -2.02 -1.25 -5.41
CA LEU A 54 -1.34 -0.10 -5.98
C LEU A 54 -2.37 0.67 -6.82
N ALA A 55 -2.31 2.00 -6.79
CA ALA A 55 -3.37 2.92 -7.23
C ALA A 55 -3.74 2.89 -8.74
N GLU A 56 -3.41 1.81 -9.48
CA GLU A 56 -3.68 1.69 -10.91
C GLU A 56 -4.31 0.35 -11.36
N GLN A 57 -4.70 -0.55 -10.44
CA GLN A 57 -5.39 -1.79 -10.82
C GLN A 57 -6.94 -1.68 -10.85
N ASN A 58 -7.48 -0.46 -10.82
CA ASN A 58 -8.93 -0.22 -10.87
C ASN A 58 -9.37 0.41 -12.20
N LYS A 59 -8.78 -0.03 -13.31
CA LYS A 59 -9.38 0.08 -14.64
C LYS A 59 -9.54 -1.32 -15.21
N GLU A 60 -10.77 -1.58 -15.68
CA GLU A 60 -11.23 -2.78 -16.37
C GLU A 60 -11.65 -3.98 -15.50
N GLN A 61 -12.63 -3.73 -14.63
CA GLN A 61 -13.81 -4.61 -14.63
C GLN A 61 -14.98 -3.82 -15.20
N ALA A 62 -15.18 -3.95 -16.51
CA ALA A 62 -16.43 -3.64 -17.18
C ALA A 62 -16.77 -4.84 -18.10
N ASP A 63 -17.54 -5.75 -17.49
CA ASP A 63 -18.56 -6.65 -18.05
C ASP A 63 -18.29 -7.56 -19.27
N PRO A 64 -18.56 -8.87 -19.16
CA PRO A 64 -18.72 -9.74 -20.32
C PRO A 64 -20.12 -9.57 -20.92
N VAL A 65 -20.28 -8.69 -21.90
CA VAL A 65 -21.53 -8.62 -22.68
C VAL A 65 -21.54 -9.71 -23.77
N GLY A 66 -22.25 -10.79 -23.44
CA GLY A 66 -23.25 -11.45 -24.29
C GLY A 66 -22.94 -11.75 -25.76
N LYS A 67 -22.82 -13.06 -26.05
CA LYS A 67 -23.09 -13.68 -27.36
C LYS A 67 -24.50 -13.32 -27.88
N LYS A 68 -24.61 -12.99 -29.19
CA LYS A 68 -25.66 -13.34 -30.19
C LYS A 68 -25.47 -12.40 -31.40
N GLN A 69 -24.88 -12.84 -32.52
CA GLN A 69 -25.45 -13.67 -33.60
C GLN A 69 -26.78 -13.12 -34.14
N ILE A 70 -26.71 -12.34 -35.23
CA ILE A 70 -27.63 -12.32 -36.38
C ILE A 70 -26.77 -12.12 -37.62
#